data_AF-A0A6G2KXT7-F1
#
_entry.id   AF-A0A6G2KXT7-F1
#
_cell.length_a   1.000
_cell.length_b   1.000
_cell.length_c   1.000
_cell.angle_alpha   90.00
_cell.angle_beta   90.00
_cell.angle_gamma   90.00
#
_symmetry.space_group_name_H-M   'P 1'
#
loop_
_entity.id
_entity.type
_entity.pdbx_description
1 polymer ?
#
loop_
_entity_poly.entity_id
_entity_poly.type
_entity_poly.pdbx_seq_one_letter_code
_entity_poly.pdbx_strand_id
1 'polypeptide(L)'
;MITIKLFGGAKKTFPNHTVRVSEITISELLHDMIQSLPPGTPTPDTKNILIAINGVDSSALDGRDTIIHNGDVVSIIPIIHGGSDVLWFEMPPYTIMVLCAKVDTIRLDELRHAHPNLRIQAVNPAYILNESHLRRILEITVSSDKNHNILSNSLEIDIIQRLAGTTQISRAIHTAGVMAGDTCIIISLGEPDHLRRLLHNIPYIVMKFSKDHKILYKVSGFAEAHRHAGYSLEDMLIEHASILR
;
A
#
# COMPACT_ATOMS: atom_id res chain seq x y z
N MET A 1 16.60 24.06 -29.03
CA MET A 1 16.82 24.00 -27.58
C MET A 1 16.16 22.71 -27.09
N ILE A 2 16.77 21.92 -26.21
CA ILE A 2 16.09 20.75 -25.62
C ILE A 2 14.95 21.25 -24.72
N THR A 3 13.76 20.67 -24.86
CA THR A 3 12.58 21.03 -24.06
C THR A 3 12.22 19.91 -23.10
N ILE A 4 12.23 20.16 -21.80
CA ILE A 4 11.87 19.17 -20.79
C ILE A 4 10.41 19.37 -20.35
N LYS A 5 9.62 18.31 -20.46
CA LYS A 5 8.24 18.22 -19.92
C LYS A 5 8.23 17.29 -18.72
N LEU A 6 8.05 17.87 -17.55
CA LEU A 6 7.90 17.11 -16.30
C LEU A 6 6.43 16.80 -16.04
N PHE A 7 6.13 15.60 -15.56
CA PHE A 7 4.77 15.18 -15.20
C PHE A 7 4.69 14.73 -13.72
N GLY A 8 3.47 14.76 -13.17
CA GLY A 8 3.19 14.25 -11.82
C GLY A 8 4.13 14.81 -10.74
N GLY A 9 4.64 13.91 -9.87
CA GLY A 9 5.58 14.24 -8.80
C GLY A 9 6.89 14.89 -9.29
N ALA A 10 7.35 14.59 -10.50
CA ALA A 10 8.59 15.16 -11.04
C ALA A 10 8.53 16.69 -11.20
N LYS A 11 7.34 17.27 -11.44
CA LYS A 11 7.16 18.74 -11.45
C LYS A 11 7.48 19.39 -10.10
N LYS A 12 7.20 18.69 -9.00
CA LYS A 12 7.45 19.19 -7.65
C LYS A 12 8.92 19.06 -7.28
N THR A 13 9.57 17.99 -7.74
CA THR A 13 10.97 17.69 -7.44
C THR A 13 11.94 18.58 -8.20
N PHE A 14 11.66 18.91 -9.46
CA PHE A 14 12.56 19.72 -10.30
C PHE A 14 11.91 21.06 -10.71
N PRO A 15 11.68 21.99 -9.77
CA PRO A 15 11.11 23.28 -10.11
C PRO A 15 12.12 24.09 -10.94
N ASN A 16 11.70 24.46 -12.16
CA ASN A 16 12.40 25.40 -13.07
C ASN A 16 13.71 24.92 -13.72
N HIS A 17 13.81 23.64 -14.08
CA HIS A 17 14.96 23.16 -14.85
C HIS A 17 14.80 23.44 -16.36
N THR A 18 15.34 24.56 -16.83
CA THR A 18 15.60 24.82 -18.26
C THR A 18 17.08 24.56 -18.54
N VAL A 19 17.38 23.47 -19.26
CA VAL A 19 18.76 23.11 -19.58
C VAL A 19 19.12 23.67 -20.94
N ARG A 20 20.19 24.47 -20.99
CA ARG A 20 20.88 24.82 -22.23
C ARG A 20 22.08 23.90 -22.34
N VAL A 21 21.91 22.77 -23.03
CA VAL A 21 23.02 21.83 -23.27
C VAL A 21 23.14 21.53 -24.75
N SER A 22 24.38 21.26 -25.15
CA SER A 22 24.76 20.50 -26.34
C SER A 22 24.22 19.06 -26.26
N GLU A 23 24.47 18.26 -27.29
CA GLU A 23 24.12 16.83 -27.31
C GLU A 23 24.59 16.13 -26.02
N ILE A 24 23.64 15.53 -25.29
CA ILE A 24 23.88 14.81 -24.03
C ILE A 24 23.05 13.54 -23.99
N THR A 25 23.49 12.56 -23.22
CA THR A 25 22.72 11.36 -22.94
C THR A 25 21.61 11.62 -21.91
N ILE A 26 20.62 10.73 -21.86
CA ILE A 26 19.61 10.73 -20.79
C ILE A 26 20.27 10.58 -19.41
N SER A 27 21.31 9.75 -19.27
CA SER A 27 22.06 9.59 -18.02
C SER A 27 22.66 10.91 -17.52
N GLU A 28 23.31 11.66 -18.41
CA GLU A 28 23.90 12.97 -18.11
C GLU A 28 22.83 14.00 -17.76
N LEU A 29 21.73 14.03 -18.52
CA LEU A 29 20.60 14.91 -18.22
C LEU A 29 20.07 14.69 -16.79
N LEU A 30 19.83 13.43 -16.40
CA LEU A 30 19.33 13.10 -15.07
C LEU A 30 20.35 13.46 -13.98
N HIS A 31 21.64 13.27 -14.26
CA HIS A 31 22.71 13.66 -13.35
C HIS A 31 22.69 15.17 -13.09
N ASP A 32 22.65 15.99 -14.15
CA ASP A 32 22.61 17.45 -14.06
C ASP A 32 21.36 17.95 -13.31
N MET A 33 20.21 17.33 -13.61
CA MET A 33 18.96 17.63 -12.92
C MET A 33 19.06 17.38 -11.40
N ILE A 34 19.66 16.27 -10.98
CA ILE A 34 19.85 15.95 -9.56
C ILE A 34 20.85 16.91 -8.90
N GLN A 35 21.96 17.23 -9.58
CA GLN A 35 22.96 18.17 -9.06
C GLN A 35 22.41 19.59 -8.88
N SER A 36 21.38 19.96 -9.65
CA SER A 36 20.73 21.27 -9.52
C SER A 36 19.76 21.41 -8.34
N LEU A 37 19.50 20.33 -7.58
CA LEU A 37 18.54 20.35 -6.48
C LEU A 37 19.07 21.13 -5.25
N PRO A 38 18.19 21.78 -4.47
CA PRO A 38 18.60 22.45 -3.24
C PRO A 38 19.27 21.49 -2.23
N PRO A 39 20.21 21.96 -1.41
CA PRO A 39 20.80 21.17 -0.33
C PRO A 39 19.73 20.61 0.62
N GLY A 40 19.86 19.33 1.01
CA GLY A 40 18.90 18.65 1.88
C GLY A 40 17.67 18.06 1.16
N THR A 41 17.59 18.19 -0.17
CA THR A 41 16.55 17.51 -0.97
C THR A 41 16.77 15.99 -0.97
N PRO A 42 15.76 15.16 -0.67
CA PRO A 42 15.88 13.71 -0.82
C PRO A 42 16.25 13.32 -2.25
N THR A 43 17.18 12.36 -2.39
CA THR A 43 17.62 11.90 -3.72
C THR A 43 16.45 11.33 -4.50
N PRO A 44 16.10 11.88 -5.69
CA PRO A 44 15.01 11.37 -6.50
C PRO A 44 15.31 9.95 -6.99
N ASP A 45 14.30 9.08 -6.96
CA ASP A 45 14.41 7.75 -7.54
C ASP A 45 14.29 7.83 -9.07
N THR A 46 15.43 7.84 -9.74
CA THR A 46 15.51 7.86 -11.19
C THR A 46 15.33 6.49 -11.83
N LYS A 47 15.15 5.40 -11.06
CA LYS A 47 14.82 4.08 -11.62
C LYS A 47 13.35 3.97 -11.96
N ASN A 48 12.49 4.62 -11.18
CA ASN A 48 11.04 4.60 -11.33
C ASN A 48 10.50 5.80 -12.12
N ILE A 49 11.10 6.07 -13.27
CA ILE A 49 10.65 7.08 -14.23
C ILE A 49 10.63 6.50 -15.63
N LEU A 50 9.61 6.83 -16.39
CA LEU A 50 9.53 6.63 -17.83
C LEU A 50 10.03 7.91 -18.50
N ILE A 51 10.89 7.76 -19.50
CA ILE A 51 11.46 8.86 -20.25
C ILE A 51 11.07 8.67 -21.71
N ALA A 52 10.46 9.70 -22.31
CA ALA A 52 10.10 9.68 -23.71
C ALA A 52 10.76 10.83 -24.47
N ILE A 53 11.39 10.51 -25.61
CA ILE A 53 12.01 11.47 -26.52
C ILE A 53 11.09 11.63 -27.73
N ASN A 54 10.58 12.84 -27.94
CA ASN A 54 9.61 13.16 -29.00
C ASN A 54 8.38 12.23 -29.01
N GLY A 55 7.99 11.73 -27.84
CA GLY A 55 6.84 10.82 -27.67
C GLY A 55 7.19 9.33 -27.78
N VAL A 56 8.45 8.96 -28.05
CA VAL A 56 8.92 7.56 -28.08
C VAL A 56 9.59 7.23 -26.75
N ASP A 57 9.19 6.13 -26.11
CA ASP A 57 9.82 5.62 -24.88
C ASP A 57 11.31 5.34 -25.12
N SER A 58 12.19 5.82 -24.25
CA SER A 58 13.63 5.65 -24.39
C SER A 58 14.07 4.19 -24.33
N SER A 59 13.29 3.30 -23.70
CA SER A 59 13.53 1.86 -23.72
C SER A 59 13.39 1.22 -25.10
N ALA A 60 12.67 1.87 -26.03
CA ALA A 60 12.60 1.47 -27.43
C ALA A 60 13.73 2.08 -28.28
N LEU A 61 14.59 2.89 -27.66
CA LEU A 61 15.82 3.46 -28.22
C LEU A 61 17.01 2.78 -27.49
N ASP A 62 18.05 3.54 -27.15
CA ASP A 62 19.22 3.05 -26.41
C ASP A 62 19.08 3.22 -24.89
N GLY A 63 17.84 3.24 -24.38
CA GLY A 63 17.56 3.40 -22.96
C GLY A 63 18.16 4.70 -22.41
N ARG A 64 18.95 4.61 -21.35
CA ARG A 64 19.60 5.77 -20.72
C ARG A 64 20.80 6.33 -21.51
N ASP A 65 21.30 5.58 -22.48
CA ASP A 65 22.42 5.99 -23.33
C ASP A 65 21.95 6.74 -24.59
N THR A 66 20.63 6.85 -24.78
CA THR A 66 20.02 7.65 -25.86
C THR A 66 20.55 9.08 -25.82
N ILE A 67 21.12 9.53 -26.93
CA ILE A 67 21.61 10.90 -27.12
C ILE A 67 20.44 11.82 -27.46
N ILE A 68 20.28 12.88 -26.69
CA ILE A 68 19.25 13.91 -26.82
C ILE A 68 19.82 15.05 -27.66
N HIS A 69 19.13 15.40 -28.74
CA HIS A 69 19.57 16.40 -29.68
C HIS A 69 18.85 17.74 -29.49
N ASN A 70 19.46 18.77 -30.04
CA ASN A 70 18.90 20.11 -30.00
C ASN A 70 17.56 20.18 -30.74
N GLY A 71 16.48 20.50 -30.02
CA GLY A 71 15.11 20.54 -30.57
C GLY A 71 14.23 19.40 -30.08
N ASP A 72 14.82 18.39 -29.43
CA ASP A 72 14.05 17.31 -28.83
C ASP A 72 13.17 17.77 -27.67
N VAL A 73 12.03 17.09 -27.54
CA VAL A 73 11.15 17.19 -26.39
C VAL A 73 11.34 15.93 -25.53
N VAL A 74 11.90 16.11 -24.34
CA VAL A 74 12.10 15.05 -23.36
C VAL A 74 10.97 15.10 -22.34
N SER A 75 10.18 14.05 -22.25
CA SER A 75 9.13 13.90 -21.24
C SER A 75 9.60 12.99 -20.12
N ILE A 76 9.59 13.47 -18.88
CA ILE A 76 9.93 12.68 -17.68
C ILE A 76 8.65 12.43 -16.90
N ILE A 77 8.28 11.16 -16.81
CA ILE A 77 7.01 10.71 -16.25
C ILE A 77 7.32 9.79 -15.08
N PRO A 78 7.03 10.18 -13.82
CA PRO A 78 7.24 9.29 -12.68
C PRO A 78 6.31 8.08 -12.80
N ILE A 79 6.90 6.89 -12.70
CA ILE A 79 6.16 5.64 -12.62
C ILE A 79 5.72 5.49 -11.17
N ILE A 80 4.47 5.82 -10.91
CA ILE A 80 3.83 5.51 -9.64
C ILE A 80 3.33 4.07 -9.69
N HIS A 81 4.03 3.16 -9.03
CA HIS A 81 3.44 1.88 -8.69
C HIS A 81 2.39 2.12 -7.61
N GLY A 82 1.13 1.75 -7.87
CA GLY A 82 0.00 1.96 -6.95
C GLY A 82 0.03 1.08 -5.70
N GLY A 83 1.19 0.60 -5.27
CA GLY A 83 1.35 -0.22 -4.07
C GLY A 83 2.54 0.28 -3.26
N SER A 84 2.28 0.76 -2.05
CA SER A 84 3.32 0.76 -1.02
C SER A 84 3.52 -0.69 -0.58
N ASP A 85 4.77 -1.11 -0.41
CA ASP A 85 5.06 -2.43 0.14
C ASP A 85 4.55 -2.58 1.60
N VAL A 86 4.45 -1.43 2.29
CA VAL A 86 4.04 -1.33 3.69
C VAL A 86 3.16 -0.10 3.87
N LEU A 87 2.01 -0.26 4.53
CA LEU A 87 1.11 0.83 4.88
C LEU A 87 1.30 1.19 6.36
N TRP A 88 1.18 2.49 6.64
CA TRP A 88 1.24 3.03 8.00
C TRP A 88 0.00 3.86 8.25
N PHE A 89 -0.68 3.58 9.37
CA PHE A 89 -1.82 4.35 9.83
C PHE A 89 -1.58 4.86 11.24
N GLU A 90 -1.76 6.17 11.42
CA GLU A 90 -1.78 6.80 12.74
C GLU A 90 -3.22 6.80 13.26
N MET A 91 -3.49 5.96 14.28
CA MET A 91 -4.82 5.80 14.87
C MET A 91 -4.68 5.75 16.41
N PRO A 92 -4.53 6.91 17.07
CA PRO A 92 -4.25 6.97 18.52
C PRO A 92 -5.20 6.05 19.30
N PRO A 93 -4.76 5.31 20.33
CA PRO A 93 -3.39 5.33 20.88
C PRO A 93 -2.38 4.51 20.07
N TYR A 94 -2.76 3.91 18.96
CA TYR A 94 -1.91 2.99 18.20
C TYR A 94 -1.29 3.66 16.97
N THR A 95 -0.06 3.25 16.65
CA THR A 95 0.40 3.25 15.26
C THR A 95 0.16 1.86 14.69
N ILE A 96 -0.34 1.77 13.46
CA ILE A 96 -0.61 0.50 12.79
C ILE A 96 0.28 0.40 11.56
N MET A 97 1.04 -0.70 11.48
CA MET A 97 1.80 -1.09 10.30
C MET A 97 1.11 -2.28 9.63
N VAL A 98 0.93 -2.21 8.32
CA VAL A 98 0.37 -3.30 7.52
C VAL A 98 1.35 -3.67 6.42
N LEU A 99 1.71 -4.95 6.33
CA LEU A 99 2.58 -5.47 5.27
C LEU A 99 1.99 -6.74 4.66
N CYS A 100 2.42 -7.10 3.45
CA CYS A 100 2.08 -8.36 2.83
C CYS A 100 3.29 -9.30 2.87
N ALA A 101 3.10 -10.55 3.26
CA ALA A 101 4.16 -11.55 3.34
C ALA A 101 3.69 -12.88 2.74
N LYS A 102 4.63 -13.78 2.40
CA LYS A 102 4.28 -15.15 2.01
C LYS A 102 3.90 -15.97 3.24
N VAL A 103 2.87 -16.79 3.14
CA VAL A 103 2.35 -17.55 4.30
C VAL A 103 3.42 -18.48 4.90
N ASP A 104 4.24 -19.11 4.06
CA ASP A 104 5.31 -20.03 4.47
C ASP A 104 6.40 -19.35 5.30
N THR A 105 6.66 -18.06 5.05
CA THR A 105 7.65 -17.24 5.78
C THR A 105 7.18 -16.76 7.14
N ILE A 106 5.91 -16.92 7.48
CA ILE A 106 5.32 -16.38 8.70
C ILE A 106 4.92 -17.50 9.67
N ARG A 107 5.36 -17.33 10.92
CA ARG A 107 4.91 -18.12 12.08
C ARG A 107 4.36 -17.13 13.09
N LEU A 108 3.03 -16.97 13.09
CA LEU A 108 2.37 -15.88 13.81
C LEU A 108 2.64 -15.93 15.33
N ASP A 109 2.66 -17.11 15.92
CA ASP A 109 2.93 -17.27 17.35
C ASP A 109 4.39 -16.97 17.71
N GLU A 110 5.34 -17.31 16.84
CA GLU A 110 6.75 -16.93 17.00
C GLU A 110 6.93 -15.41 16.91
N LEU A 111 6.25 -14.75 15.97
CA LEU A 111 6.28 -13.28 15.84
C LEU A 111 5.72 -12.60 17.09
N ARG A 112 4.59 -13.08 17.62
CA ARG A 112 3.99 -12.56 18.86
C ARG A 112 4.92 -12.76 20.05
N HIS A 113 5.57 -13.92 20.14
CA HIS A 113 6.53 -14.21 21.20
C HIS A 113 7.78 -13.32 21.11
N ALA A 114 8.30 -13.08 19.92
CA ALA A 114 9.46 -12.22 19.69
C ALA A 114 9.16 -10.73 19.88
N HIS A 115 7.89 -10.32 19.74
CA HIS A 115 7.45 -8.93 19.84
C HIS A 115 6.24 -8.76 20.77
N PRO A 116 6.39 -9.03 22.09
CA PRO A 116 5.26 -9.03 23.04
C PRO A 116 4.62 -7.65 23.27
N ASN A 117 5.31 -6.57 22.89
CA ASN A 117 4.81 -5.20 22.98
C ASN A 117 3.94 -4.79 21.78
N LEU A 118 3.79 -5.68 20.79
CA LEU A 118 2.98 -5.45 19.60
C LEU A 118 1.75 -6.36 19.63
N ARG A 119 0.63 -5.84 19.15
CA ARG A 119 -0.55 -6.64 18.79
C ARG A 119 -0.41 -7.03 17.34
N ILE A 120 -0.27 -8.33 17.06
CA ILE A 120 0.03 -8.82 15.71
C ILE A 120 -1.05 -9.79 15.28
N GLN A 121 -1.65 -9.51 14.13
CA GLN A 121 -2.62 -10.39 13.48
C GLN A 121 -2.26 -10.59 12.01
N ALA A 122 -2.35 -11.82 11.53
CA ALA A 122 -2.26 -12.13 10.12
C ALA A 122 -3.63 -12.52 9.56
N VAL A 123 -3.99 -12.01 8.38
CA VAL A 123 -5.31 -12.18 7.77
C VAL A 123 -5.19 -12.58 6.30
N ASN A 124 -6.22 -13.24 5.79
CA ASN A 124 -6.32 -13.60 4.39
C ASN A 124 -6.65 -12.37 3.53
N PRO A 125 -5.81 -12.01 2.55
CA PRO A 125 -6.03 -10.83 1.71
C PRO A 125 -7.32 -10.87 0.88
N ALA A 126 -7.89 -12.06 0.63
CA ALA A 126 -9.15 -12.23 -0.09
C ALA A 126 -10.35 -11.52 0.59
N TYR A 127 -10.22 -11.19 1.87
CA TYR A 127 -11.24 -10.52 2.69
C TYR A 127 -11.02 -9.01 2.82
N ILE A 128 -10.01 -8.47 2.13
CA ILE A 128 -9.71 -7.04 2.11
C ILE A 128 -9.89 -6.55 0.69
N LEU A 129 -10.74 -5.54 0.50
CA LEU A 129 -11.10 -5.03 -0.83
C LEU A 129 -9.97 -4.17 -1.40
N ASN A 130 -9.52 -3.21 -0.59
CA ASN A 130 -8.48 -2.24 -0.92
C ASN A 130 -7.95 -1.63 0.38
N GLU A 131 -7.00 -0.69 0.28
CA GLU A 131 -6.45 0.04 1.44
C GLU A 131 -7.53 0.80 2.23
N SER A 132 -8.48 1.45 1.54
CA SER A 132 -9.55 2.24 2.16
C SER A 132 -10.48 1.37 3.02
N HIS A 133 -10.90 0.22 2.51
CA HIS A 133 -11.65 -0.79 3.25
C HIS A 133 -10.88 -1.23 4.50
N LEU A 134 -9.60 -1.58 4.37
CA LEU A 134 -8.79 -2.01 5.51
C LEU A 134 -8.67 -0.91 6.57
N ARG A 135 -8.35 0.32 6.15
CA ARG A 135 -8.26 1.49 7.04
C ARG A 135 -9.56 1.66 7.82
N ARG A 136 -10.71 1.65 7.15
CA ARG A 136 -12.02 1.82 7.80
C ARG A 136 -12.30 0.68 8.79
N ILE A 137 -11.98 -0.58 8.48
CA ILE A 137 -12.11 -1.69 9.45
C ILE A 137 -11.28 -1.43 10.71
N LEU A 138 -10.02 -1.02 10.55
CA LEU A 138 -9.12 -0.70 11.66
C LEU A 138 -9.63 0.49 12.48
N GLU A 139 -10.18 1.52 11.84
CA GLU A 139 -10.78 2.68 12.52
C GLU A 139 -11.95 2.27 13.40
N ILE A 140 -12.84 1.39 12.92
CA ILE A 140 -13.94 0.89 13.75
C ILE A 140 -13.35 0.08 14.91
N THR A 141 -12.33 -0.77 14.69
CA THR A 141 -11.73 -1.61 15.76
C THR A 141 -11.12 -0.76 16.85
N VAL A 142 -10.28 0.21 16.48
CA VAL A 142 -9.64 1.14 17.44
C VAL A 142 -10.68 1.97 18.18
N SER A 143 -11.74 2.41 17.49
CA SER A 143 -12.84 3.15 18.13
C SER A 143 -13.62 2.29 19.11
N SER A 144 -13.88 1.03 18.77
CA SER A 144 -14.52 0.07 19.67
C SER A 144 -13.67 -0.21 20.90
N ASP A 145 -12.36 -0.36 20.74
CA ASP A 145 -11.42 -0.61 21.85
C ASP A 145 -11.41 0.55 22.85
N LYS A 146 -11.28 1.79 22.36
CA LYS A 146 -11.41 3.00 23.19
C LYS A 146 -12.72 3.05 23.98
N ASN A 147 -13.80 2.56 23.38
CA ASN A 147 -15.13 2.57 23.95
C ASN A 147 -15.46 1.27 24.72
N HIS A 148 -14.49 0.36 24.91
CA HIS A 148 -14.66 -0.93 25.58
C HIS A 148 -15.74 -1.84 24.95
N ASN A 149 -15.95 -1.71 23.64
CA ASN A 149 -16.98 -2.37 22.84
C ASN A 149 -16.39 -3.19 21.68
N ILE A 150 -15.22 -3.80 21.88
CA ILE A 150 -14.68 -4.79 20.93
C ILE A 150 -15.50 -6.08 20.98
N LEU A 151 -15.63 -6.77 19.85
CA LEU A 151 -16.42 -7.99 19.68
C LEU A 151 -15.85 -9.21 20.42
N SER A 152 -14.63 -9.10 20.91
CA SER A 152 -13.89 -10.16 21.59
C SER A 152 -12.92 -9.57 22.62
N ASN A 153 -12.19 -10.41 23.34
CA ASN A 153 -11.25 -9.97 24.38
C ASN A 153 -9.93 -9.39 23.82
N SER A 154 -9.78 -9.25 22.50
CA SER A 154 -8.54 -8.79 21.87
C SER A 154 -8.78 -8.08 20.54
N LEU A 155 -8.03 -7.01 20.28
CA LEU A 155 -8.03 -6.27 19.01
C LEU A 155 -7.79 -7.21 17.81
N GLU A 156 -6.89 -8.17 17.96
CA GLU A 156 -6.51 -9.11 16.91
C GLU A 156 -7.69 -9.92 16.40
N ILE A 157 -8.52 -10.45 17.30
CA ILE A 157 -9.69 -11.24 16.97
C ILE A 157 -10.85 -10.34 16.48
N ASP A 158 -10.99 -9.15 17.06
CA ASP A 158 -11.98 -8.16 16.62
C ASP A 158 -11.77 -7.75 15.14
N ILE A 159 -10.51 -7.58 14.70
CA ILE A 159 -10.17 -7.33 13.28
C ILE A 159 -10.65 -8.49 12.39
N ILE A 160 -10.37 -9.74 12.76
CA ILE A 160 -10.77 -10.90 11.95
C ILE A 160 -12.29 -11.02 11.90
N GLN A 161 -12.99 -10.81 13.03
CA GLN A 161 -14.46 -10.86 13.09
C GLN A 161 -15.12 -9.86 12.15
N ARG A 162 -14.58 -8.63 12.07
CA ARG A 162 -15.07 -7.57 11.19
C ARG A 162 -14.81 -7.86 9.72
N LEU A 163 -13.60 -8.33 9.39
CA LEU A 163 -13.28 -8.76 8.02
C LEU A 163 -14.11 -9.97 7.57
N ALA A 164 -14.45 -10.87 8.51
CA ALA A 164 -15.25 -12.05 8.23
C ALA A 164 -16.77 -11.78 8.25
N GLY A 165 -17.22 -10.62 8.73
CA GLY A 165 -18.63 -10.28 8.86
C GLY A 165 -19.39 -11.15 9.88
N THR A 166 -18.73 -11.60 10.94
CA THR A 166 -19.34 -12.52 11.93
C THR A 166 -18.82 -12.31 13.35
N THR A 167 -19.69 -12.49 14.35
CA THR A 167 -19.33 -12.47 15.78
C THR A 167 -18.80 -13.83 16.28
N GLN A 168 -18.95 -14.91 15.51
CA GLN A 168 -18.43 -16.23 15.91
C GLN A 168 -16.92 -16.31 15.64
N ILE A 169 -16.10 -16.36 16.69
CA ILE A 169 -14.63 -16.37 16.60
C ILE A 169 -14.11 -17.51 15.72
N SER A 170 -14.58 -18.74 15.92
CA SER A 170 -14.13 -19.91 15.13
C SER A 170 -14.42 -19.74 13.64
N ARG A 171 -15.62 -19.23 13.32
CA ARG A 171 -16.01 -18.92 11.94
C ARG A 171 -15.16 -17.79 11.37
N ALA A 172 -14.89 -16.75 12.15
CA ALA A 172 -14.05 -15.64 11.73
C ALA A 172 -12.63 -16.11 11.37
N ILE A 173 -12.00 -16.91 12.23
CA ILE A 173 -10.67 -17.49 12.00
C ILE A 173 -10.66 -18.37 10.74
N HIS A 174 -11.64 -19.26 10.58
CA HIS A 174 -11.72 -20.11 9.38
C HIS A 174 -12.00 -19.30 8.09
N THR A 175 -12.62 -18.13 8.21
CA THR A 175 -13.02 -17.31 7.07
C THR A 175 -11.91 -16.36 6.67
N ALA A 176 -11.59 -15.38 7.52
CA ALA A 176 -10.65 -14.29 7.24
C ALA A 176 -9.27 -14.48 7.88
N GLY A 177 -9.07 -15.53 8.69
CA GLY A 177 -7.75 -15.89 9.20
C GLY A 177 -6.82 -16.43 8.10
N VAL A 178 -5.54 -16.59 8.41
CA VAL A 178 -4.57 -17.17 7.48
C VAL A 178 -4.97 -18.61 7.15
N MET A 179 -5.14 -18.90 5.86
CA MET A 179 -5.38 -20.24 5.32
C MET A 179 -4.20 -20.65 4.43
N ALA A 180 -4.18 -21.91 3.99
CA ALA A 180 -3.26 -22.36 2.95
C ALA A 180 -3.42 -21.46 1.70
N GLY A 181 -2.33 -20.83 1.29
CA GLY A 181 -2.30 -19.85 0.21
C GLY A 181 -0.93 -19.20 0.08
N ASP A 182 -0.75 -18.37 -0.95
CA ASP A 182 0.57 -17.81 -1.27
C ASP A 182 0.97 -16.68 -0.33
N THR A 183 0.01 -15.87 0.13
CA THR A 183 0.29 -14.60 0.83
C THR A 183 -0.72 -14.30 1.93
N CYS A 184 -0.26 -13.64 2.99
CA CYS A 184 -1.09 -13.05 4.04
C CYS A 184 -0.81 -11.56 4.18
N ILE A 185 -1.77 -10.83 4.77
CA ILE A 185 -1.56 -9.47 5.27
C ILE A 185 -1.28 -9.55 6.76
N ILE A 186 -0.18 -8.96 7.21
CA ILE A 186 0.17 -8.82 8.63
C ILE A 186 -0.19 -7.40 9.06
N ILE A 187 -0.98 -7.30 10.12
CA ILE A 187 -1.41 -6.08 10.77
C ILE A 187 -0.76 -6.06 12.15
N SER A 188 0.04 -5.03 12.40
CA SER A 188 0.78 -4.86 13.66
C SER A 188 0.45 -3.52 14.28
N LEU A 189 0.02 -3.50 15.54
CA LEU A 189 -0.34 -2.30 16.28
C LEU A 189 0.60 -2.13 17.46
N GLY A 190 1.08 -0.90 17.68
CA GLY A 190 1.91 -0.56 18.82
C GLY A 190 2.73 0.71 18.60
N GLU A 191 3.82 0.84 19.37
CA GLU A 191 4.73 1.98 19.28
C GLU A 191 5.60 1.94 18.00
N PRO A 192 5.86 3.07 17.34
CA PRO A 192 6.61 3.14 16.08
C PRO A 192 7.97 2.42 16.11
N ASP A 193 8.72 2.53 17.21
CA ASP A 193 10.05 1.92 17.32
C ASP A 193 10.00 0.39 17.32
N HIS A 194 8.98 -0.20 17.96
CA HIS A 194 8.77 -1.64 17.95
C HIS A 194 8.32 -2.13 16.58
N LEU A 195 7.48 -1.36 15.88
CA LEU A 195 7.03 -1.68 14.52
C LEU A 195 8.19 -1.63 13.51
N ARG A 196 9.09 -0.65 13.60
CA ARG A 196 10.29 -0.57 12.75
C ARG A 196 11.21 -1.76 12.97
N ARG A 197 11.39 -2.20 14.22
CA ARG A 197 12.15 -3.42 14.52
C ARG A 197 11.52 -4.67 13.91
N LEU A 198 10.19 -4.79 13.95
CA LEU A 198 9.46 -5.88 13.30
C LEU A 198 9.70 -5.86 11.78
N LEU A 199 9.59 -4.68 11.16
CA LEU A 199 9.76 -4.51 9.72
C LEU A 199 11.12 -5.02 9.21
N HIS A 200 12.20 -4.78 9.97
CA HIS A 200 13.54 -5.24 9.61
C HIS A 200 13.69 -6.78 9.64
N ASN A 201 12.82 -7.48 10.38
CA ASN A 201 12.93 -8.92 10.63
C ASN A 201 11.94 -9.76 9.82
N ILE A 202 11.05 -9.13 9.04
CA ILE A 202 10.02 -9.84 8.27
C ILE A 202 10.26 -9.64 6.77
N PRO A 203 10.38 -10.72 5.97
CA PRO A 203 10.35 -10.61 4.53
C PRO A 203 8.93 -10.21 4.09
N TYR A 204 8.83 -9.09 3.40
CA TYR A 204 7.57 -8.61 2.85
C TYR A 204 7.64 -8.49 1.33
N ILE A 205 6.48 -8.42 0.71
CA ILE A 205 6.27 -8.27 -0.73
C ILE A 205 5.28 -7.14 -0.98
N VAL A 206 5.16 -6.74 -2.25
CA VAL A 206 4.16 -5.77 -2.69
C VAL A 206 2.77 -6.14 -2.17
N MET A 207 2.07 -5.16 -1.59
CA MET A 207 0.73 -5.32 -1.04
C MET A 207 -0.24 -5.89 -2.07
N LYS A 208 -0.99 -6.93 -1.67
CA LYS A 208 -2.01 -7.57 -2.51
C LYS A 208 -3.32 -7.62 -1.74
N PHE A 209 -4.36 -7.05 -2.33
CA PHE A 209 -5.73 -7.14 -1.83
C PHE A 209 -6.55 -8.11 -2.67
N SER A 210 -7.81 -8.33 -2.28
CA SER A 210 -8.72 -9.23 -2.97
C SER A 210 -8.89 -8.87 -4.44
N LYS A 211 -8.74 -9.87 -5.30
CA LYS A 211 -9.06 -9.79 -6.73
C LYS A 211 -10.44 -10.37 -7.05
N ASP A 212 -11.05 -11.08 -6.09
CA ASP A 212 -12.35 -11.73 -6.25
C ASP A 212 -13.38 -11.12 -5.30
N HIS A 213 -14.23 -10.26 -5.86
CA HIS A 213 -15.27 -9.59 -5.10
C HIS A 213 -16.44 -10.52 -4.71
N LYS A 214 -16.55 -11.73 -5.29
CA LYS A 214 -17.65 -12.66 -4.96
C LYS A 214 -17.64 -13.07 -3.50
N ILE A 215 -16.46 -13.29 -2.93
CA ILE A 215 -16.29 -13.63 -1.51
C ILE A 215 -16.76 -12.46 -0.65
N LEU A 216 -16.37 -11.24 -1.03
CA LEU A 216 -16.72 -10.01 -0.30
C LEU A 216 -18.23 -9.72 -0.32
N TYR A 217 -18.91 -9.98 -1.44
CA TYR A 217 -20.39 -9.89 -1.48
C TYR A 217 -21.06 -10.88 -0.52
N LYS A 218 -20.50 -12.08 -0.34
CA LYS A 218 -21.03 -13.03 0.66
C LYS A 218 -20.81 -12.53 2.09
N VAL A 219 -19.69 -11.87 2.36
CA VAL A 219 -19.37 -11.31 3.68
C VAL A 219 -20.33 -10.19 4.06
N SER A 220 -20.67 -9.29 3.13
CA SER A 220 -21.59 -8.18 3.41
C SER A 220 -23.03 -8.62 3.68
N GLY A 221 -23.38 -9.89 3.42
CA GLY A 221 -24.74 -10.40 3.58
C GLY A 221 -25.72 -9.90 2.51
N PHE A 222 -25.26 -9.08 1.57
CA PHE A 222 -26.08 -8.55 0.48
C PHE A 222 -25.82 -9.29 -0.82
N ALA A 223 -26.89 -9.63 -1.53
CA ALA A 223 -26.79 -10.17 -2.89
C ALA A 223 -26.15 -9.13 -3.83
N GLU A 224 -25.38 -9.60 -4.82
CA GLU A 224 -24.73 -8.80 -5.86
C GLU A 224 -25.69 -7.86 -6.63
N ALA A 225 -26.99 -8.18 -6.60
CA ALA A 225 -28.10 -7.38 -7.16
C ALA A 225 -28.31 -6.01 -6.46
N HIS A 226 -27.83 -5.81 -5.23
CA HIS A 226 -27.93 -4.52 -4.52
C HIS A 226 -27.06 -3.41 -5.14
N ARG A 227 -26.18 -3.74 -6.10
CA ARG A 227 -25.46 -2.72 -6.90
C ARG A 227 -26.39 -1.75 -7.62
N HIS A 228 -27.62 -2.14 -7.92
CA HIS A 228 -28.57 -1.30 -8.65
C HIS A 228 -29.11 -0.12 -7.83
N ALA A 229 -28.86 -0.10 -6.52
CA ALA A 229 -29.25 0.99 -5.61
C ALA A 229 -28.14 2.06 -5.41
N GLY A 230 -26.98 1.93 -6.08
CA GLY A 230 -25.91 2.94 -6.04
C GLY A 230 -24.91 2.83 -4.88
N TYR A 231 -25.04 1.84 -3.99
CA TYR A 231 -24.07 1.59 -2.92
C TYR A 231 -22.79 0.95 -3.45
N SER A 232 -21.64 1.44 -3.01
CA SER A 232 -20.36 0.80 -3.28
C SER A 232 -20.20 -0.47 -2.44
N LEU A 233 -19.50 -1.48 -2.96
CA LEU A 233 -19.20 -2.70 -2.19
C LEU A 233 -18.46 -2.38 -0.89
N GLU A 234 -17.58 -1.38 -0.93
CA GLU A 234 -16.86 -0.92 0.26
C GLU A 234 -17.81 -0.42 1.35
N ASP A 235 -18.79 0.42 1.00
CA ASP A 235 -19.74 0.94 1.97
C ASP A 235 -20.57 -0.18 2.59
N MET A 236 -21.00 -1.16 1.79
CA MET A 236 -21.76 -2.31 2.28
C MET A 236 -20.93 -3.18 3.24
N LEU A 237 -19.65 -3.40 2.95
CA LEU A 237 -18.75 -4.14 3.84
C LEU A 237 -18.54 -3.41 5.16
N ILE A 238 -18.33 -2.09 5.09
CA ILE A 238 -18.10 -1.25 6.27
C ILE A 238 -19.35 -1.13 7.13
N GLU A 239 -20.52 -0.93 6.52
CA GLU A 239 -21.78 -0.92 7.24
C GLU A 239 -21.98 -2.24 7.98
N HIS A 240 -21.85 -3.37 7.29
CA HIS A 240 -21.98 -4.69 7.90
C HIS A 240 -21.00 -4.90 9.05
N ALA A 241 -19.73 -4.51 8.89
CA ALA A 241 -18.72 -4.59 9.95
C ALA A 241 -19.05 -3.69 11.15
N SER A 242 -19.64 -2.51 10.94
CA SER A 242 -19.95 -1.54 11.98
C SER A 242 -21.15 -1.92 12.86
N ILE A 243 -22.07 -2.74 12.34
CA ILE A 243 -23.29 -3.16 13.06
C ILE A 243 -23.14 -4.49 13.80
N LEU A 244 -22.02 -5.21 13.62
CA LEU A 244 -21.73 -6.41 14.40
C LEU A 244 -21.69 -6.07 15.89
N ARG A 245 -22.37 -6.87 16.72
CA ARG A 245 -22.46 -6.74 18.18
C ARG A 245 -22.55 -8.11 18.82
#